data_AF-A0A7L8CXV3-F1
#
_entry.id   AF-A0A7L8CXV3-F1
#
_cell.length_a   1.000
_cell.length_b   1.000
_cell.length_c   1.000
_cell.angle_alpha   90.00
_cell.angle_beta   90.00
_cell.angle_gamma   90.00
#
_symmetry.space_group_name_H-M   'P 1'
#
loop_
_entity.id
_entity.type
_entity.pdbx_description
1 polymer ?
#
loop_
_entity_poly.entity_id
_entity_poly.type
_entity_poly.pdbx_seq_one_letter_code
_entity_poly.pdbx_strand_id
1 'polypeptide(L)'
;MRNLKLAAVVAFVFVAGIGVGHGARPEPGPTMYRDQDPQAAARALLDVALVQAGKNGSWERIGVGRAYYLGGLKAEGVAIFDALLTGKHEDSDVFRIARVYQEAGEWDKAKPLFDRYLQANPKDVKDLAEVGAYYLLNGDRATAEQLFDRAYKIERDELWATLDVAGAYLGVQPQH
;
A
#
# COMPACT_ATOMS: atom_id res chain seq x y z
N MET A 1 -34.75 -43.62 30.99
CA MET A 1 -34.40 -43.60 29.55
C MET A 1 -34.53 -42.16 29.08
N ARG A 2 -33.40 -41.49 28.78
CA ARG A 2 -33.33 -40.03 28.55
C ARG A 2 -33.53 -39.74 27.05
N ASN A 3 -34.64 -39.10 26.70
CA ASN A 3 -34.93 -38.68 25.33
C ASN A 3 -34.17 -37.39 25.02
N LEU A 4 -33.11 -37.48 24.22
CA LEU A 4 -32.38 -36.34 23.68
C LEU A 4 -33.01 -35.95 22.34
N LYS A 5 -33.79 -34.86 22.30
CA LYS A 5 -34.23 -34.28 21.02
C LYS A 5 -33.07 -33.45 20.46
N LEU A 6 -32.47 -33.96 19.38
CA LEU A 6 -31.40 -33.31 18.61
C LEU A 6 -31.89 -31.97 18.04
N ALA A 7 -31.13 -30.91 18.29
CA ALA A 7 -31.26 -29.65 17.56
C ALA A 7 -30.75 -29.85 16.12
N ALA A 8 -31.56 -29.46 15.15
CA ALA A 8 -31.19 -29.48 13.74
C ALA A 8 -30.18 -28.35 13.46
N VAL A 9 -28.92 -28.71 13.24
CA VAL A 9 -27.92 -27.82 12.64
C VAL A 9 -28.09 -27.89 11.13
N VAL A 10 -28.60 -26.81 10.54
CA VAL A 10 -28.58 -26.60 9.09
C VAL A 10 -27.13 -26.39 8.68
N ALA A 11 -26.51 -27.43 8.13
CA ALA A 11 -25.22 -27.32 7.48
C ALA A 11 -25.41 -26.56 6.16
N PHE A 12 -24.90 -25.34 6.07
CA PHE A 12 -24.68 -24.69 4.79
C PHE A 12 -23.65 -25.51 4.02
N VAL A 13 -24.13 -26.24 3.01
CA VAL A 13 -23.26 -26.89 2.02
C VAL A 13 -22.61 -25.78 1.19
N PHE A 14 -21.31 -25.56 1.43
CA PHE A 14 -20.46 -24.81 0.52
C PHE A 14 -20.38 -25.59 -0.81
N VAL A 15 -21.02 -25.07 -1.86
CA VAL A 15 -20.69 -25.45 -3.22
C VAL A 15 -19.54 -24.57 -3.67
N ALA A 16 -18.33 -25.06 -3.43
CA ALA A 16 -17.17 -24.70 -4.23
C ALA A 16 -16.31 -25.96 -4.38
N GLY A 17 -16.59 -26.71 -5.43
CA GLY A 17 -15.73 -27.80 -5.86
C GLY A 17 -14.41 -27.22 -6.36
N ILE A 18 -13.39 -27.24 -5.50
CA ILE A 18 -11.99 -27.31 -5.91
C ILE A 18 -11.36 -28.36 -5.00
N GLY A 19 -11.00 -29.49 -5.60
CA GLY A 19 -10.31 -30.56 -4.91
C GLY A 19 -9.04 -30.03 -4.26
N VAL A 20 -8.83 -30.44 -3.01
CA VAL A 20 -7.59 -30.22 -2.27
C VAL A 20 -6.48 -31.03 -2.94
N GLY A 21 -5.87 -30.45 -3.98
CA GLY A 21 -4.60 -30.88 -4.53
C GLY A 21 -3.49 -30.08 -3.84
N HIS A 22 -2.61 -30.77 -3.13
CA HIS A 22 -1.39 -30.20 -2.56
C HIS A 22 -0.43 -29.75 -3.70
N GLY A 23 -0.59 -28.54 -4.26
CA GLY A 23 0.46 -27.96 -5.11
C GLY A 23 0.12 -26.84 -6.10
N ALA A 24 -1.16 -26.54 -6.40
CA ALA A 24 -1.47 -25.52 -7.41
C ALA A 24 -1.61 -24.13 -6.77
N ARG A 25 -0.81 -23.16 -7.23
CA ARG A 25 -1.05 -21.73 -6.92
C ARG A 25 -2.41 -21.36 -7.49
N PRO A 26 -3.25 -20.59 -6.77
CA PRO A 26 -4.52 -20.15 -7.32
C PRO A 26 -4.27 -19.29 -8.58
N GLU A 27 -4.97 -19.60 -9.66
CA GLU A 27 -4.89 -18.89 -10.93
C GLU A 27 -6.08 -17.94 -11.09
N PRO A 28 -5.86 -16.71 -11.60
CA PRO A 28 -6.97 -15.79 -11.84
C PRO A 28 -7.85 -16.34 -12.96
N GLY A 29 -9.16 -16.24 -12.80
CA GLY A 29 -10.12 -16.81 -13.74
C GLY A 29 -11.33 -15.91 -13.97
N PRO A 30 -12.03 -16.04 -15.11
CA PRO A 30 -13.18 -15.19 -15.43
C PRO A 30 -14.32 -15.27 -14.43
N THR A 31 -14.49 -16.40 -13.75
CA THR A 31 -15.51 -16.57 -12.69
C THR A 31 -15.30 -15.67 -11.48
N MET A 32 -14.09 -15.11 -11.32
CA MET A 32 -13.78 -14.20 -10.23
C MET A 32 -14.29 -12.78 -10.48
N TYR A 33 -14.61 -12.40 -11.73
CA TYR A 33 -15.03 -11.03 -12.05
C TYR A 33 -16.26 -10.93 -12.97
N ARG A 34 -16.59 -11.97 -13.75
CA ARG A 34 -17.80 -11.98 -14.57
C ARG A 34 -19.04 -12.05 -13.68
N ASP A 35 -19.97 -11.13 -13.91
CA ASP A 35 -21.24 -11.01 -13.20
C ASP A 35 -21.09 -10.82 -11.67
N GLN A 36 -19.90 -10.43 -11.21
CA GLN A 36 -19.61 -10.09 -9.82
C GLN A 36 -19.74 -8.58 -9.59
N ASP A 37 -20.14 -8.20 -8.39
CA ASP A 37 -19.96 -6.82 -7.93
C ASP A 37 -18.46 -6.44 -7.94
N PRO A 38 -18.09 -5.20 -8.29
CA PRO A 38 -16.69 -4.78 -8.35
C PRO A 38 -15.87 -5.06 -7.10
N GLN A 39 -16.44 -4.93 -5.89
CA GLN A 39 -15.69 -5.20 -4.65
C GLN A 39 -15.44 -6.70 -4.46
N ALA A 40 -16.42 -7.54 -4.77
CA ALA A 40 -16.26 -8.99 -4.72
C ALA A 40 -15.22 -9.47 -5.74
N ALA A 41 -15.25 -8.90 -6.95
CA ALA A 41 -14.28 -9.19 -7.99
C ALA A 41 -12.85 -8.78 -7.61
N ALA A 42 -12.70 -7.54 -7.14
CA ALA A 42 -11.41 -7.02 -6.69
C ALA A 42 -10.85 -7.87 -5.57
N ARG A 43 -11.65 -8.19 -4.55
CA ARG A 43 -11.20 -9.03 -3.44
C ARG A 43 -10.72 -10.41 -3.90
N ALA A 44 -11.51 -11.10 -4.72
CA ALA A 44 -11.13 -12.43 -5.22
C ALA A 44 -9.80 -12.39 -5.98
N LEU A 45 -9.59 -11.40 -6.83
CA LEU A 45 -8.36 -11.25 -7.61
C LEU A 45 -7.17 -10.79 -6.76
N LEU A 46 -7.38 -9.91 -5.78
CA LEU A 46 -6.33 -9.43 -4.89
C LEU A 46 -5.87 -10.51 -3.90
N ASP A 47 -6.76 -11.41 -3.46
CA ASP A 47 -6.39 -12.59 -2.68
C ASP A 47 -5.49 -13.53 -3.50
N VAL A 48 -5.78 -13.72 -4.79
CA VAL A 48 -4.90 -14.46 -5.70
C VAL A 48 -3.56 -13.75 -5.87
N ALA A 49 -3.57 -12.44 -6.11
CA ALA A 49 -2.35 -11.64 -6.27
C ALA A 49 -1.45 -11.69 -5.02
N LEU A 50 -2.05 -11.71 -3.82
CA LEU A 50 -1.32 -11.83 -2.57
C LEU A 50 -0.60 -13.19 -2.45
N VAL A 51 -1.24 -14.27 -2.90
CA VAL A 51 -0.59 -15.60 -2.95
C VAL A 51 0.52 -15.62 -3.98
N GLN A 52 0.34 -14.98 -5.13
CA GLN A 52 1.35 -14.88 -6.20
C GLN A 52 2.57 -14.07 -5.79
N ALA A 53 2.38 -12.97 -5.05
CA ALA A 53 3.46 -12.15 -4.49
C ALA A 53 4.37 -12.95 -3.55
N GLY A 54 3.84 -14.02 -2.95
CA GLY A 54 4.59 -14.90 -2.05
C GLY A 54 5.03 -14.18 -0.76
N LYS A 55 5.84 -14.86 0.05
CA LYS A 55 6.23 -14.32 1.36
C LYS A 55 7.34 -13.25 1.29
N ASN A 56 8.12 -13.25 0.21
CA ASN A 56 9.34 -12.42 0.09
C ASN A 56 9.15 -11.18 -0.80
N GLY A 57 8.08 -11.08 -1.59
CA GLY A 57 7.83 -9.94 -2.47
C GLY A 57 7.20 -8.77 -1.72
N SER A 58 7.99 -7.94 -1.03
CA SER A 58 7.45 -6.77 -0.31
C SER A 58 6.82 -5.77 -1.28
N TRP A 59 7.48 -5.48 -2.40
CA TRP A 59 6.99 -4.60 -3.47
C TRP A 59 5.62 -5.05 -3.99
N GLU A 60 5.50 -6.32 -4.38
CA GLU A 60 4.25 -6.88 -4.91
C GLU A 60 3.14 -6.84 -3.86
N ARG A 61 3.45 -7.17 -2.60
CA ARG A 61 2.50 -7.11 -1.49
C ARG A 61 2.04 -5.69 -1.20
N ILE A 62 2.93 -4.69 -1.27
CA ILE A 62 2.54 -3.28 -1.15
C ILE A 62 1.61 -2.89 -2.30
N GLY A 63 1.85 -3.37 -3.52
CA GLY A 63 0.93 -3.19 -4.65
C GLY A 63 -0.47 -3.73 -4.38
N VAL A 64 -0.57 -4.94 -3.82
CA VAL A 64 -1.85 -5.54 -3.38
C VAL A 64 -2.49 -4.72 -2.26
N GLY A 65 -1.71 -4.35 -1.25
CA GLY A 65 -2.17 -3.51 -0.13
C GLY A 65 -2.68 -2.15 -0.61
N ARG A 66 -2.00 -1.51 -1.56
CA ARG A 66 -2.43 -0.25 -2.19
C ARG A 66 -3.77 -0.40 -2.88
N ALA A 67 -3.96 -1.46 -3.66
CA ALA A 67 -5.22 -1.71 -4.36
C ALA A 67 -6.38 -1.95 -3.38
N TYR A 68 -6.15 -2.76 -2.32
CA TYR A 68 -7.12 -2.91 -1.25
C TYR A 68 -7.45 -1.58 -0.57
N TYR A 69 -6.43 -0.82 -0.19
CA TYR A 69 -6.57 0.40 0.60
C TYR A 69 -7.32 1.51 -0.16
N LEU A 70 -6.88 1.81 -1.38
CA LEU A 70 -7.50 2.85 -2.22
C LEU A 70 -8.87 2.40 -2.77
N GLY A 71 -9.09 1.09 -2.91
CA GLY A 71 -10.37 0.50 -3.30
C GLY A 71 -11.45 0.51 -2.20
N GLY A 72 -11.16 1.05 -1.02
CA GLY A 72 -12.10 1.14 0.11
C GLY A 72 -12.08 -0.08 1.05
N LEU A 73 -11.37 -1.15 0.70
CA LEU A 73 -11.11 -2.32 1.54
C LEU A 73 -9.90 -2.02 2.47
N LYS A 74 -10.04 -0.95 3.25
CA LYS A 74 -8.94 -0.37 4.03
C LYS A 74 -8.37 -1.33 5.07
N ALA A 75 -9.21 -2.16 5.68
CA ALA A 75 -8.78 -3.11 6.71
C ALA A 75 -7.79 -4.15 6.15
N GLU A 76 -8.07 -4.66 4.95
CA GLU A 76 -7.22 -5.61 4.24
C GLU A 76 -5.89 -4.97 3.84
N GLY A 77 -5.91 -3.73 3.33
CA GLY A 77 -4.71 -2.99 2.98
C GLY A 77 -3.80 -2.74 4.19
N VAL A 78 -4.38 -2.28 5.31
CA VAL A 78 -3.64 -2.04 6.56
C VAL A 78 -3.04 -3.32 7.10
N ALA A 79 -3.77 -4.44 7.09
CA ALA A 79 -3.24 -5.71 7.56
C ALA A 79 -1.98 -6.14 6.79
N ILE A 80 -1.91 -5.85 5.48
CA ILE A 80 -0.72 -6.11 4.66
C ILE A 80 0.41 -5.16 5.04
N PHE A 81 0.13 -3.86 5.18
CA PHE A 81 1.14 -2.86 5.57
C PHE A 81 1.73 -3.15 6.95
N ASP A 82 0.89 -3.44 7.95
CA ASP A 82 1.33 -3.76 9.31
C ASP A 82 2.19 -5.02 9.34
N ALA A 83 1.82 -6.06 8.59
CA ALA A 83 2.61 -7.28 8.49
C ALA A 83 4.00 -7.04 7.88
N LEU A 84 4.13 -6.10 6.94
CA LEU A 84 5.42 -5.71 6.36
C LEU A 84 6.23 -4.86 7.33
N LEU A 85 5.63 -3.81 7.91
CA LEU A 85 6.29 -2.86 8.80
C LEU A 85 6.71 -3.47 10.15
N THR A 86 6.07 -4.55 10.59
CA THR A 86 6.46 -5.31 11.80
C THR A 86 7.48 -6.41 11.52
N GLY A 87 7.56 -6.88 10.27
CA GLY A 87 8.53 -7.89 9.83
C GLY A 87 9.86 -7.29 9.40
N LYS A 88 10.71 -8.10 8.76
CA LYS A 88 11.90 -7.60 8.05
C LYS A 88 11.44 -6.85 6.80
N HIS A 89 11.80 -5.59 6.69
CA HIS A 89 11.49 -4.71 5.56
C HIS A 89 12.66 -3.77 5.26
N GLU A 90 12.64 -3.17 4.09
CA GLU A 90 13.58 -2.13 3.69
C GLU A 90 12.98 -0.74 3.95
N ASP A 91 13.82 0.29 4.02
CA ASP A 91 13.31 1.66 4.14
C ASP A 91 12.45 2.05 2.91
N SER A 92 12.78 1.49 1.74
CA SER A 92 12.00 1.66 0.52
C SER A 92 10.54 1.16 0.67
N ASP A 93 10.30 0.16 1.51
CA ASP A 93 8.95 -0.32 1.83
C ASP A 93 8.18 0.70 2.69
N VAL A 94 8.86 1.30 3.69
CA VAL A 94 8.30 2.35 4.54
C VAL A 94 7.86 3.53 3.69
N PHE A 95 8.71 3.95 2.74
CA PHE A 95 8.43 5.04 1.82
C PHE A 95 7.23 4.77 0.92
N ARG A 96 7.16 3.58 0.31
CA ARG A 96 6.06 3.20 -0.57
C ARG A 96 4.74 3.13 0.16
N ILE A 97 4.71 2.60 1.38
CA ILE A 97 3.50 2.57 2.20
C ILE A 97 3.07 4.01 2.58
N ALA A 98 4.02 4.89 2.90
CA ALA A 98 3.74 6.30 3.14
C ALA A 98 3.08 6.97 1.92
N ARG A 99 3.59 6.72 0.71
CA ARG A 99 2.98 7.20 -0.54
C ARG A 99 1.54 6.72 -0.72
N VAL A 100 1.23 5.47 -0.36
CA VAL A 100 -0.16 4.98 -0.43
C VAL A 100 -1.07 5.76 0.51
N TYR A 101 -0.64 6.02 1.75
CA TYR A 101 -1.43 6.82 2.68
C TYR A 101 -1.59 8.27 2.18
N GLN A 102 -0.55 8.85 1.59
CA GLN A 102 -0.61 10.18 1.00
C GLN A 102 -1.58 10.22 -0.19
N GLU A 103 -1.54 9.23 -1.08
CA GLU A 103 -2.47 9.10 -2.19
C GLU A 103 -3.92 8.94 -1.72
N ALA A 104 -4.13 8.28 -0.59
CA ALA A 104 -5.44 8.17 0.07
C ALA A 104 -5.90 9.47 0.75
N GLY A 105 -5.09 10.53 0.74
CA GLY A 105 -5.34 11.79 1.44
C GLY A 105 -5.20 11.70 2.96
N GLU A 106 -4.53 10.65 3.47
CA GLU A 106 -4.37 10.37 4.89
C GLU A 106 -2.98 10.79 5.38
N TRP A 107 -2.73 12.09 5.34
CA TRP A 107 -1.44 12.67 5.71
C TRP A 107 -0.97 12.31 7.12
N ASP A 108 -1.89 12.23 8.08
CA ASP A 108 -1.59 11.85 9.48
C ASP A 108 -0.92 10.48 9.60
N LYS A 109 -1.18 9.56 8.64
CA LYS A 109 -0.53 8.24 8.57
C LYS A 109 0.72 8.26 7.70
N ALA A 110 0.73 9.04 6.63
CA ALA A 110 1.87 9.14 5.71
C ALA A 110 3.08 9.84 6.36
N LYS A 111 2.84 10.98 7.02
CA LYS A 111 3.85 11.84 7.62
C LYS A 111 4.85 11.09 8.52
N PRO A 112 4.43 10.32 9.56
CA PRO A 112 5.38 9.64 10.43
C PRO A 112 6.23 8.59 9.70
N LEU A 113 5.72 7.98 8.62
CA LEU A 113 6.47 7.04 7.80
C LEU A 113 7.50 7.75 6.92
N PHE A 114 7.14 8.89 6.33
CA PHE A 114 8.09 9.75 5.62
C PHE A 114 9.20 10.27 6.54
N ASP A 115 8.86 10.71 7.75
CA ASP A 115 9.84 11.17 8.75
C ASP A 115 10.82 10.06 9.12
N ARG A 116 10.31 8.85 9.35
CA ARG A 116 11.14 7.67 9.60
C ARG A 116 12.04 7.35 8.41
N TYR A 117 11.50 7.42 7.19
CA TYR A 117 12.28 7.18 5.98
C TYR A 117 13.45 8.16 5.83
N LEU A 118 13.18 9.47 6.01
CA LEU A 118 14.20 10.51 5.89
C LEU A 118 15.28 10.46 6.98
N GLN A 119 14.95 9.90 8.16
CA GLN A 119 15.96 9.65 9.20
C GLN A 119 16.97 8.58 8.76
N ALA A 120 16.49 7.54 8.09
CA ALA A 120 17.34 6.46 7.58
C ALA A 120 18.06 6.84 6.28
N ASN A 121 17.44 7.70 5.46
CA ASN A 121 17.94 8.10 4.13
C ASN A 121 18.17 9.63 4.05
N PRO A 122 19.06 10.21 4.87
CA PRO A 122 19.14 11.65 5.06
C PRO A 122 19.77 12.43 3.89
N LYS A 123 20.23 11.74 2.85
CA LYS A 123 21.03 12.29 1.75
C LYS A 123 20.49 11.97 0.35
N ASP A 124 19.35 11.30 0.23
CA ASP A 124 18.75 11.06 -1.07
C ASP A 124 18.10 12.35 -1.57
N VAL A 125 18.65 12.94 -2.63
CA VAL A 125 18.25 14.26 -3.13
C VAL A 125 16.83 14.21 -3.69
N LYS A 126 16.51 13.15 -4.44
CA LYS A 126 15.20 12.97 -5.06
C LYS A 126 14.14 12.80 -3.98
N ASP A 127 14.40 11.93 -3.01
CA ASP A 127 13.40 11.63 -1.99
C ASP A 127 13.24 12.78 -0.98
N LEU A 128 14.30 13.56 -0.70
CA LEU A 128 14.17 14.80 0.09
C LEU A 128 13.22 15.79 -0.58
N ALA A 129 13.39 16.00 -1.88
CA ALA A 129 12.52 16.89 -2.65
C ALA A 129 11.09 16.33 -2.75
N GLU A 130 10.94 15.02 -2.97
CA GLU A 130 9.63 14.40 -3.06
C GLU A 130 8.85 14.45 -1.74
N VAL A 131 9.50 14.14 -0.62
CA VAL A 131 8.86 14.27 0.71
C VAL A 131 8.54 15.72 1.00
N GLY A 132 9.46 16.65 0.68
CA GLY A 132 9.20 18.07 0.79
C GLY A 132 7.97 18.51 -0.01
N ALA A 133 7.78 17.95 -1.21
CA ALA A 133 6.60 18.21 -2.03
C ALA A 133 5.32 17.75 -1.32
N TYR A 134 5.30 16.56 -0.71
CA TYR A 134 4.15 16.10 0.08
C TYR A 134 3.89 16.98 1.31
N TYR A 135 4.93 17.47 1.99
CA TYR A 135 4.79 18.44 3.08
C TYR A 135 4.11 19.73 2.61
N LEU A 136 4.55 20.28 1.48
CA LEU A 136 4.00 21.51 0.93
C LEU A 136 2.53 21.35 0.52
N LEU A 137 2.21 20.24 -0.16
CA LEU A 137 0.86 19.93 -0.62
C LEU A 137 -0.12 19.72 0.55
N ASN A 138 0.38 19.33 1.71
CA ASN A 138 -0.40 19.20 2.95
C ASN A 138 -0.34 20.47 3.84
N GLY A 139 0.19 21.59 3.33
CA GLY A 139 0.13 22.89 3.98
C GLY A 139 1.31 23.21 4.91
N ASP A 140 2.25 22.30 5.11
CA ASP A 140 3.46 22.53 5.92
C ASP A 140 4.61 23.03 5.03
N ARG A 141 4.45 24.28 4.60
CA ARG A 141 5.43 24.97 3.76
C ARG A 141 6.80 25.07 4.43
N ALA A 142 6.84 25.30 5.74
CA ALA A 142 8.08 25.55 6.46
C ALA A 142 8.98 24.30 6.42
N THR A 143 8.43 23.12 6.70
CA THR A 143 9.20 21.87 6.60
C THR A 143 9.55 21.51 5.15
N ALA A 144 8.65 21.78 4.20
CA ALA A 144 8.94 21.56 2.78
C ALA A 144 10.17 22.34 2.31
N GLU A 145 10.22 23.66 2.58
CA GLU A 145 11.36 24.51 2.19
C GLU A 145 12.67 24.05 2.83
N GLN A 146 12.64 23.59 4.09
CA GLN A 146 13.82 23.00 4.73
C GLN A 146 14.32 21.73 4.02
N LEU A 147 13.40 20.88 3.54
CA LEU A 147 13.76 19.67 2.80
C LEU A 147 14.31 20.00 1.42
N PHE A 148 13.73 20.98 0.73
CA PHE A 148 14.22 21.48 -0.55
C PHE A 148 15.62 22.08 -0.43
N ASP A 149 15.85 22.93 0.58
CA ASP A 149 17.17 23.52 0.86
C ASP A 149 18.22 22.43 1.14
N ARG A 150 17.84 21.37 1.86
CA ARG A 150 18.71 20.22 2.11
C ARG A 150 19.04 19.48 0.81
N ALA A 151 18.05 19.22 -0.04
CA ALA A 151 18.26 18.58 -1.33
C ALA A 151 19.25 19.39 -2.18
N TYR A 152 19.02 20.69 -2.36
CA TYR A 152 19.88 21.57 -3.14
C TYR A 152 21.25 21.85 -2.53
N LYS A 153 21.41 21.66 -1.22
CA LYS A 153 22.74 21.70 -0.59
C LYS A 153 23.59 20.47 -0.94
N ILE A 154 22.95 19.32 -1.20
CA ILE A 154 23.63 18.08 -1.57
C ILE A 154 23.93 18.10 -3.07
N GLU A 155 22.91 18.31 -3.90
CA GLU A 155 23.03 18.33 -5.35
C GLU A 155 22.00 19.30 -5.95
N ARG A 156 22.46 20.15 -6.87
CA ARG A 156 21.65 21.20 -7.48
C ARG A 156 21.16 20.86 -8.88
N ASP A 157 21.79 19.87 -9.52
CA ASP A 157 21.53 19.46 -10.90
C ASP A 157 20.81 18.11 -10.93
N GLU A 158 19.71 18.02 -10.17
CA GLU A 158 18.83 16.86 -10.14
C GLU A 158 17.46 17.24 -10.72
N LEU A 159 17.16 16.67 -11.89
CA LEU A 159 15.95 16.97 -12.66
C LEU A 159 14.69 16.71 -11.86
N TRP A 160 14.59 15.53 -11.23
CA TRP A 160 13.37 15.11 -10.55
C TRP A 160 13.13 15.93 -9.28
N ALA A 161 14.18 16.24 -8.54
CA ALA A 161 14.07 17.15 -7.40
C ALA A 161 13.56 18.53 -7.81
N THR A 162 14.04 19.06 -8.93
CA THR A 162 13.56 20.34 -9.48
C THR A 162 12.09 20.24 -9.91
N LEU A 163 11.71 19.14 -10.55
CA LEU A 163 10.34 18.90 -10.99
C LEU A 163 9.37 18.78 -9.81
N ASP A 164 9.73 18.03 -8.76
CA ASP A 164 8.90 17.81 -7.57
C ASP A 164 8.66 19.12 -6.81
N VAL A 165 9.71 19.94 -6.63
CA VAL A 165 9.60 21.24 -5.98
C VAL A 165 8.66 22.16 -6.76
N ALA A 166 8.88 22.27 -8.08
CA ALA A 166 8.04 23.11 -8.93
C ALA A 166 6.59 22.60 -8.98
N GLY A 167 6.40 21.29 -9.12
CA GLY A 167 5.10 20.63 -9.12
C GLY A 167 4.33 20.90 -7.84
N ALA A 168 4.97 20.76 -6.68
CA ALA A 168 4.35 21.00 -5.38
C ALA A 168 3.84 22.44 -5.24
N TYR A 169 4.60 23.44 -5.69
CA TYR A 169 4.14 24.84 -5.71
C TYR A 169 2.96 25.08 -6.67
N LEU A 170 2.78 24.22 -7.67
CA LEU A 170 1.65 24.22 -8.59
C LEU A 170 0.50 23.32 -8.14
N GLY A 171 0.61 22.66 -6.98
CA GLY A 171 -0.40 21.70 -6.50
C GLY A 171 -0.37 20.34 -7.19
N VAL A 172 0.70 20.02 -7.91
CA VAL A 172 0.89 18.75 -8.62
C VAL A 172 1.67 17.78 -7.73
N GLN A 173 1.15 16.57 -7.54
CA GLN A 173 1.84 15.53 -6.78
C GLN A 173 3.00 14.92 -7.59
N PRO A 174 4.12 14.53 -6.94
CA PRO A 174 5.16 13.70 -7.55
C PRO A 174 4.62 12.38 -8.14
N GLN A 175 5.27 11.85 -9.20
CA GLN A 175 4.80 10.64 -9.92
C GLN A 175 5.90 9.62 -10.24
N HIS A 176 6.94 9.50 -9.42
CA HIS A 176 8.18 8.78 -9.78
C HIS A 176 8.39 7.48 -9.02
#